data_AF-A0A813EX05-F1
#
_entry.id   AF-A0A813EX05-F1
#
_cell.length_a   1.000
_cell.length_b   1.000
_cell.length_c   1.000
_cell.angle_alpha   90.00
_cell.angle_beta   90.00
_cell.angle_gamma   90.00
#
_symmetry.space_group_name_H-M   'P 1'
#
loop_
_entity.id
_entity.type
_entity.pdbx_description
1 polymer ?
#
loop_
_entity_poly.entity_id
_entity_poly.type
_entity_poly.pdbx_seq_one_letter_code
_entity_poly.pdbx_strand_id
1 'polypeptide(L)'
;MSSLPAKPAAHGPSGGRGTGSPSSSSAQAPDSGVKAWVPDSEVNECPTCSRKFGTTLRKHHCRACGRVVCGYCSGNQLFLPSHGKDQRVCDPCFDLLRHDKTASLTESLSKNRQVEASLKADLKEKLQQADWFHGFLLKVSAKAVPSCSPPPIPTPTPSAASGAAPAPELRTPELRSRDDEEEEGGPPEEEKESAPSDDEGDSPDCPRALSTGDAAEVICTARQRWRQACGELSAQTEETDRLRLESEALERECQETADAVKELKKAVRSMESDVKSLRPQVEVHRDQLSRKTDALREELEGLTQRMHALEAQLPARATESFLSSGSFLSVGGSFVGQGSPLGARLRLEGCANRFREGCSLM
;
A
#
# COMPACT_ATOMS: atom_id res chain seq x y z
N MET A 1 28.64 37.46 39.92
CA MET A 1 28.34 37.83 41.31
C MET A 1 26.83 37.71 41.45
N SER A 2 26.18 36.81 42.17
CA SER A 2 26.54 35.75 43.11
C SER A 2 25.28 34.85 43.20
N SER A 3 25.42 33.54 42.96
CA SER A 3 25.29 32.48 43.98
C SER A 3 23.85 32.04 44.31
N LEU A 4 23.55 30.81 43.89
CA LEU A 4 22.56 29.89 44.44
C LEU A 4 22.87 29.56 45.92
N PRO A 5 21.90 29.04 46.69
CA PRO A 5 22.20 28.13 47.80
C PRO A 5 21.78 26.68 47.51
N ALA A 6 22.60 25.76 48.01
CA ALA A 6 22.43 24.31 47.93
C ALA A 6 22.33 23.67 49.34
N LYS A 7 21.57 22.56 49.40
CA LYS A 7 21.69 21.37 50.29
C LYS A 7 21.34 21.51 51.80
N PRO A 8 20.94 20.40 52.48
CA PRO A 8 21.89 19.34 52.85
C PRO A 8 21.39 17.88 52.68
N ALA A 9 22.36 16.97 52.83
CA ALA A 9 22.22 15.52 52.91
C ALA A 9 22.62 15.03 54.32
N ALA A 10 22.09 13.88 54.76
CA ALA A 10 22.59 13.03 55.85
C ALA A 10 22.17 11.58 55.52
N HIS A 11 23.10 10.66 55.20
CA HIS A 11 23.82 9.72 56.10
C HIS A 11 22.95 8.55 56.63
N GLY A 12 23.36 7.30 56.28
CA GLY A 12 22.78 6.02 56.72
C GLY A 12 23.15 5.63 58.18
N PRO A 13 23.00 4.37 58.66
CA PRO A 13 23.61 3.18 58.03
C PRO A 13 22.91 1.79 58.21
N SER A 14 23.39 0.82 57.40
CA SER A 14 23.72 -0.61 57.67
C SER A 14 22.75 -1.62 58.34
N GLY A 15 22.53 -2.76 57.64
CA GLY A 15 22.80 -4.09 58.19
C GLY A 15 21.62 -5.08 58.35
N GLY A 16 21.61 -6.16 57.57
CA GLY A 16 20.80 -7.37 57.84
C GLY A 16 20.76 -8.41 56.72
N ARG A 17 21.49 -9.53 56.89
CA ARG A 17 21.43 -10.75 56.06
C ARG A 17 20.27 -11.66 56.52
N GLY A 18 19.65 -12.42 55.60
CA GLY A 18 18.85 -13.60 55.97
C GLY A 18 17.84 -14.11 54.92
N THR A 19 18.30 -14.97 54.03
CA THR A 19 17.68 -16.21 53.45
C THR A 19 16.15 -16.34 53.24
N GLY A 20 15.76 -16.76 52.03
CA GLY A 20 14.54 -17.55 51.77
C GLY A 20 13.87 -17.29 50.41
N SER A 21 14.09 -18.16 49.43
CA SER A 21 13.28 -18.27 48.18
C SER A 21 11.99 -19.08 48.45
N PRO A 22 11.07 -19.35 47.47
CA PRO A 22 10.89 -18.78 46.12
C PRO A 22 9.41 -18.37 45.83
N SER A 23 9.16 -18.01 44.56
CA SER A 23 7.88 -18.05 43.82
C SER A 23 6.84 -16.95 44.05
N SER A 24 6.78 -16.02 43.09
CA SER A 24 5.56 -15.78 42.30
C SER A 24 5.87 -14.82 41.14
N SER A 25 5.75 -15.36 39.92
CA SER A 25 5.25 -14.70 38.70
C SER A 25 5.14 -13.18 38.76
N SER A 26 6.11 -12.49 38.14
CA SER A 26 5.92 -11.12 37.69
C SER A 26 6.25 -11.03 36.21
N ALA A 27 5.22 -10.74 35.42
CA ALA A 27 5.31 -10.40 34.03
C ALA A 27 6.32 -9.25 33.86
N GLN A 28 7.45 -9.53 33.20
CA GLN A 28 8.37 -8.50 32.77
C GLN A 28 7.82 -7.90 31.48
N ALA A 29 7.45 -6.63 31.55
CA ALA A 29 7.26 -5.77 30.39
C ALA A 29 8.54 -5.79 29.52
N PRO A 30 8.43 -5.68 28.18
CA PRO A 30 9.61 -5.66 27.34
C PRO A 30 10.35 -4.34 27.55
N ASP A 31 11.48 -4.42 28.25
CA ASP A 31 12.49 -3.38 28.36
C ASP A 31 12.94 -2.95 26.96
N SER A 32 12.97 -1.64 26.76
CA SER A 32 13.44 -0.98 25.54
C SER A 32 14.97 -0.99 25.53
N GLY A 33 15.55 -2.19 25.57
CA GLY A 33 16.98 -2.44 25.60
C GLY A 33 17.53 -2.66 24.19
N VAL A 34 18.62 -1.98 23.87
CA VAL A 34 19.45 -2.22 22.69
C VAL A 34 19.58 -3.72 22.45
N LYS A 35 19.12 -4.17 21.28
CA LYS A 35 18.95 -5.58 20.97
C LYS A 35 20.32 -6.23 20.77
N ALA A 36 20.88 -6.78 21.85
CA ALA A 36 22.21 -7.38 21.84
C ALA A 36 22.29 -8.48 20.78
N TRP A 37 23.21 -8.30 19.83
CA TRP A 37 23.53 -9.28 18.82
C TRP A 37 24.16 -10.49 19.49
N VAL A 38 23.50 -11.65 19.43
CA VAL A 38 23.98 -12.84 20.14
C VAL A 38 25.18 -13.41 19.39
N PRO A 39 26.34 -13.61 20.05
CA PRO A 39 27.50 -14.21 19.41
C PRO A 39 27.23 -15.67 19.07
N ASP A 40 27.75 -16.11 17.93
CA ASP A 40 27.50 -17.46 17.39
C ASP A 40 27.92 -18.58 18.36
N SER A 41 28.92 -18.33 19.22
CA SER A 41 29.48 -19.28 20.18
C SER A 41 28.46 -19.79 21.20
N GLU A 42 27.41 -19.01 21.48
CA GLU A 42 26.45 -19.29 22.56
C GLU A 42 25.22 -20.08 22.06
N VAL A 43 25.08 -20.26 20.74
CA VAL A 43 23.89 -20.85 20.13
C VAL A 43 24.23 -22.15 19.40
N ASN A 44 23.82 -23.27 19.98
CA ASN A 44 24.05 -24.60 19.42
C ASN A 44 22.88 -25.11 18.56
N GLU A 45 21.70 -24.52 18.70
CA GLU A 45 20.49 -24.90 17.97
C GLU A 45 19.63 -23.69 17.63
N CYS A 46 18.85 -23.79 16.55
CA CYS A 46 17.96 -22.71 16.11
C CYS A 46 16.84 -22.51 17.14
N PRO A 47 16.64 -21.31 17.71
CA PRO A 47 15.62 -21.06 18.72
C PRO A 47 14.18 -21.13 18.16
N THR A 48 14.01 -21.11 16.84
CA THR A 48 12.69 -21.20 16.18
C THR A 48 12.28 -22.63 15.87
N CYS A 49 13.22 -23.50 15.49
CA CYS A 49 12.91 -24.86 15.03
C CYS A 49 13.72 -25.98 15.70
N SER A 50 14.54 -25.63 16.69
CA SER A 50 15.37 -26.53 17.52
C SER A 50 16.34 -27.43 16.74
N ARG A 51 16.61 -27.14 15.46
CA ARG A 51 17.63 -27.86 14.69
C ARG A 51 19.02 -27.43 15.13
N LYS A 52 19.87 -28.41 15.48
CA LYS A 52 21.26 -28.17 15.85
C LYS A 52 22.05 -27.59 14.67
N PHE A 53 22.82 -26.54 14.94
CA PHE A 53 23.75 -25.99 13.97
C PHE A 53 24.92 -26.95 13.76
N GLY A 54 25.42 -27.02 12.54
CA GLY A 54 26.49 -27.93 12.14
C GLY A 54 27.15 -27.46 10.85
N THR A 55 27.95 -28.31 10.22
CA THR A 55 28.67 -27.96 8.98
C THR A 55 27.73 -27.65 7.80
N THR A 56 26.57 -28.32 7.73
CA THR A 56 25.56 -28.11 6.67
C THR A 56 24.52 -27.04 7.02
N LEU A 57 24.17 -26.86 8.30
CA LEU A 57 23.20 -25.88 8.76
C LEU A 57 23.91 -24.63 9.30
N ARG A 58 24.04 -23.61 8.44
CA ARG A 58 24.71 -22.35 8.78
C ARG A 58 23.84 -21.45 9.68
N LYS A 59 24.53 -20.64 10.48
CA LYS A 59 23.96 -19.63 11.38
C LYS A 59 23.68 -18.34 10.61
N HIS A 60 22.55 -17.70 10.92
CA HIS A 60 22.15 -16.41 10.36
C HIS A 60 21.53 -15.54 11.43
N HIS A 61 21.84 -14.25 11.44
CA HIS A 61 21.23 -13.33 12.39
C HIS A 61 19.99 -12.65 11.83
N CYS A 62 18.96 -12.52 12.67
CA CYS A 62 17.85 -11.63 12.38
C CYS A 62 18.28 -10.17 12.62
N ARG A 63 18.20 -9.29 11.63
CA ARG A 63 18.57 -7.87 11.80
C ARG A 63 17.55 -7.08 12.62
N ALA A 64 16.31 -7.58 12.68
CA ALA A 64 15.29 -7.01 13.55
C ALA A 64 15.47 -7.47 15.01
N CYS A 65 16.04 -8.65 15.28
CA CYS A 65 16.10 -9.19 16.64
C CYS A 65 17.40 -9.68 17.23
N GLY A 66 18.50 -9.65 16.47
CA GLY A 66 19.83 -10.04 16.94
C GLY A 66 20.02 -11.53 17.20
N ARG A 67 18.95 -12.34 17.18
CA ARG A 67 19.02 -13.79 17.42
C ARG A 67 19.64 -14.53 16.23
N VAL A 68 20.41 -15.58 16.55
CA VAL A 68 20.93 -16.55 15.59
C VAL A 68 19.84 -17.57 15.25
N VAL A 69 19.53 -17.72 13.97
CA VAL A 69 18.53 -18.61 13.40
C VAL A 69 19.09 -19.33 12.18
N CYS A 70 18.46 -20.41 11.73
CA CYS A 70 18.87 -21.10 10.50
C CYS A 70 18.29 -20.43 9.24
N GLY A 71 18.79 -20.82 8.06
CA GLY A 71 18.36 -20.26 6.78
C GLY A 71 16.87 -20.51 6.49
N TYR A 72 16.33 -21.64 6.95
CA TYR A 72 14.91 -21.96 6.82
C TYR A 72 14.01 -21.05 7.66
N CYS A 73 14.45 -20.64 8.85
CA CYS A 73 13.68 -19.78 9.76
C CYS A 73 13.92 -18.29 9.53
N SER A 74 14.63 -17.93 8.46
CA SER A 74 14.98 -16.56 8.10
C SER A 74 14.96 -16.33 6.59
N GLY A 75 14.07 -17.05 5.89
CA GLY A 75 13.93 -16.92 4.44
C GLY A 75 13.42 -15.55 3.99
N ASN A 76 12.84 -14.79 4.91
CA ASN A 76 12.17 -13.53 4.64
C ASN A 76 13.07 -12.30 4.82
N GLN A 77 12.74 -11.24 4.08
CA GLN A 77 13.36 -9.91 4.20
C GLN A 77 12.28 -8.85 4.40
N LEU A 78 12.59 -7.83 5.20
CA LEU A 78 11.72 -6.69 5.46
C LEU A 78 12.53 -5.41 5.51
N PHE A 79 11.93 -4.31 5.07
CA PHE A 79 12.48 -2.98 5.25
C PHE A 79 12.59 -2.66 6.74
N LEU A 80 13.81 -2.44 7.21
CA LEU A 80 14.07 -1.98 8.58
C LEU A 80 14.48 -0.50 8.54
N PRO A 81 13.73 0.41 9.18
CA PRO A 81 14.05 1.84 9.21
C PRO A 81 15.47 2.12 9.74
N SER A 82 15.94 1.32 10.69
CA SER A 82 17.30 1.39 11.25
C SER A 82 18.41 1.10 10.24
N HIS A 83 18.10 0.49 9.09
CA HIS A 83 19.06 0.07 8.08
C HIS A 83 18.80 0.68 6.70
N GLY A 84 17.66 1.38 6.53
CA GLY A 84 17.29 2.07 5.28
C GLY A 84 17.11 1.16 4.06
N LYS A 85 17.02 -0.16 4.24
CA LYS A 85 16.83 -1.15 3.17
C LYS A 85 16.24 -2.45 3.71
N ASP A 86 15.88 -3.35 2.80
CA ASP A 86 15.39 -4.69 3.13
C ASP A 86 16.49 -5.54 3.75
N GLN A 87 16.13 -6.21 4.85
CA GLN A 87 17.07 -6.93 5.68
C GLN A 87 16.49 -8.27 6.11
N ARG A 88 17.37 -9.26 6.23
CA ARG A 88 17.00 -10.60 6.70
C ARG A 88 16.41 -10.53 8.10
N VAL A 89 15.21 -11.09 8.25
CA VAL A 89 14.53 -11.23 9.52
C VAL A 89 14.14 -12.69 9.74
N CYS A 90 14.01 -13.10 11.01
CA CYS A 90 13.42 -14.40 11.32
C CYS A 90 11.91 -14.35 11.13
N ASP A 91 11.29 -15.51 10.88
CA ASP A 91 9.85 -15.60 10.62
C ASP A 91 8.98 -14.96 11.73
N PRO A 92 9.28 -15.16 13.04
CA PRO A 92 8.53 -14.48 14.09
C PRO A 92 8.59 -12.94 13.99
N CYS A 93 9.75 -12.38 13.64
CA CYS A 93 9.87 -10.93 13.44
C CYS A 93 9.19 -10.47 12.16
N PHE A 94 9.19 -11.30 11.13
CA PHE A 94 8.50 -11.00 9.88
C PHE A 94 6.99 -10.87 10.11
N ASP A 95 6.39 -11.81 10.83
CA ASP A 95 4.96 -11.82 11.11
C ASP A 95 4.55 -10.65 12.01
N LEU A 96 5.30 -10.41 13.10
CA LEU A 96 5.04 -9.30 14.03
C LEU A 96 5.11 -7.94 13.32
N LEU A 97 6.21 -7.66 12.59
CA LEU A 97 6.40 -6.36 11.94
C LEU A 97 5.41 -6.13 10.80
N ARG A 98 4.94 -7.18 10.11
CA ARG A 98 3.88 -7.05 9.10
C ARG A 98 2.53 -6.76 9.75
N HIS A 99 2.17 -7.45 10.83
CA HIS A 99 0.93 -7.18 11.55
C HIS A 99 0.89 -5.75 12.12
N ASP A 100 1.98 -5.30 12.74
CA ASP A 100 2.10 -3.92 13.24
C ASP A 100 1.92 -2.90 12.12
N LYS A 101 2.53 -3.15 10.95
CA LYS A 101 2.37 -2.28 9.78
C LYS A 101 0.92 -2.26 9.27
N THR A 102 0.24 -3.41 9.22
CA THR A 102 -1.17 -3.47 8.81
C THR A 102 -2.11 -2.81 9.81
N ALA A 103 -1.85 -2.97 11.11
CA ALA A 103 -2.64 -2.34 12.17
C ALA A 103 -2.46 -0.81 12.14
N SER A 104 -1.22 -0.34 12.03
CA SER A 104 -0.89 1.08 11.91
C SER A 104 -1.51 1.72 10.65
N LEU A 105 -1.47 1.03 9.51
CA LEU A 105 -2.15 1.50 8.28
C LEU A 105 -3.66 1.55 8.47
N THR A 106 -4.27 0.54 9.08
CA THR A 106 -5.72 0.50 9.33
C THR A 106 -6.16 1.64 10.24
N GLU A 107 -5.39 1.91 11.30
CA GLU A 107 -5.64 3.05 12.20
C GLU A 107 -5.51 4.38 11.46
N SER A 108 -4.46 4.53 10.65
CA SER A 108 -4.24 5.75 9.84
C SER A 108 -5.39 5.99 8.85
N LEU A 109 -5.86 4.95 8.18
CA LEU A 109 -7.01 5.03 7.27
C LEU A 109 -8.30 5.41 8.01
N SER A 110 -8.50 4.91 9.23
CA SER A 110 -9.67 5.27 10.05
C SER A 110 -9.66 6.76 10.44
N LYS A 111 -8.49 7.31 10.79
CA LYS A 111 -8.32 8.73 11.09
C LYS A 111 -8.57 9.60 9.87
N ASN A 112 -8.05 9.19 8.70
CA ASN A 112 -8.29 9.92 7.45
C ASN A 112 -9.79 9.99 7.11
N ARG A 113 -10.52 8.88 7.26
CA ARG A 113 -11.99 8.89 7.08
C ARG A 113 -12.70 9.84 8.04
N GLN A 114 -12.24 9.93 9.29
CA GLN A 114 -12.80 10.85 10.27
C GLN A 114 -12.55 12.32 9.91
N VAL A 115 -11.34 12.64 9.45
CA VAL A 115 -10.98 13.99 8.97
C VAL A 115 -11.83 14.37 7.76
N GLU A 116 -11.97 13.46 6.80
CA GLU A 116 -12.79 13.68 5.60
C GLU A 116 -14.27 13.92 5.96
N ALA A 117 -14.82 13.13 6.89
CA ALA A 117 -16.19 13.31 7.36
C ALA A 117 -16.38 14.68 8.05
N SER A 118 -15.42 15.10 8.88
CA SER A 118 -15.44 16.42 9.52
C SER A 118 -15.38 17.54 8.48
N LEU A 119 -14.47 17.44 7.51
CA LEU A 119 -14.31 18.46 6.47
C LEU A 119 -15.57 18.58 5.59
N LYS A 120 -16.21 17.45 5.24
CA LYS A 120 -17.50 17.44 4.53
C LYS A 120 -18.62 18.10 5.34
N ALA A 121 -18.64 17.89 6.66
CA ALA A 121 -19.62 18.53 7.54
C ALA A 121 -19.41 20.05 7.61
N ASP A 122 -18.17 20.49 7.81
CA ASP A 122 -17.80 21.91 7.85
C ASP A 122 -18.12 22.61 6.52
N LEU A 123 -17.78 21.98 5.39
CA LEU A 123 -18.09 22.52 4.06
C LEU A 123 -19.61 22.69 3.86
N LYS A 124 -20.40 21.71 4.31
CA LYS A 124 -21.87 21.77 4.23
C LYS A 124 -22.43 22.90 5.10
N GLU A 125 -21.90 23.10 6.30
CA GLU A 125 -22.28 24.22 7.16
C GLU A 125 -21.97 25.57 6.51
N LYS A 126 -20.78 25.71 5.91
CA LYS A 126 -20.40 26.94 5.19
C LYS A 126 -21.28 27.20 3.97
N LEU A 127 -21.64 26.16 3.22
CA LEU A 127 -22.56 26.27 2.09
C LEU A 127 -23.95 26.75 2.55
N GLN A 128 -24.49 26.17 3.63
CA GLN A 128 -25.77 26.61 4.22
C GLN A 128 -25.72 28.06 4.71
N GLN A 129 -24.59 28.47 5.29
CA GLN A 129 -24.38 29.85 5.73
C GLN A 129 -24.41 30.80 4.52
N ALA A 130 -23.73 30.45 3.43
CA ALA A 130 -23.72 31.23 2.19
C ALA A 130 -25.12 31.33 1.58
N ASP A 131 -25.86 30.22 1.48
CA ASP A 131 -27.23 30.20 0.96
C ASP A 131 -28.17 31.09 1.78
N TRP A 132 -28.02 31.05 3.11
CA TRP A 132 -28.78 31.91 4.01
C TRP A 132 -28.47 33.40 3.79
N PHE A 133 -27.19 33.78 3.70
CA PHE A 133 -26.78 35.16 3.42
C PHE A 133 -27.30 35.63 2.06
N HIS A 134 -27.21 34.79 1.03
CA HIS A 134 -27.74 35.10 -0.29
C HIS A 134 -29.25 35.37 -0.25
N GLY A 135 -30.01 34.50 0.43
CA GLY A 135 -31.45 34.70 0.64
C GLY A 135 -31.79 35.95 1.46
N PHE A 136 -30.96 36.31 2.44
CA PHE A 136 -31.08 37.56 3.19
C PHE A 136 -30.88 38.78 2.29
N LEU A 137 -29.82 38.81 1.47
CA LEU A 137 -29.53 39.90 0.54
C LEU A 137 -30.66 40.10 -0.47
N LEU A 138 -31.23 39.02 -1.01
CA LEU A 138 -32.39 39.09 -1.91
C LEU A 138 -33.61 39.74 -1.22
N LYS A 139 -33.87 39.43 0.05
CA LYS A 139 -34.99 40.03 0.81
C LYS A 139 -34.76 41.51 1.10
N VAL A 140 -33.52 41.92 1.39
CA VAL A 140 -33.16 43.34 1.58
C VAL A 140 -33.29 44.10 0.28
N SER A 141 -32.78 43.55 -0.83
CA SER A 141 -32.90 44.14 -2.17
C SER A 141 -34.35 44.30 -2.62
N ALA A 142 -35.23 43.32 -2.34
CA ALA A 142 -36.65 43.40 -2.68
C ALA A 142 -37.40 44.50 -1.90
N LYS A 143 -36.87 44.94 -0.75
CA LYS A 143 -37.43 46.01 0.08
C LYS A 143 -36.89 47.40 -0.25
N ALA A 144 -35.81 47.47 -1.03
CA ALA A 144 -35.14 48.71 -1.43
C ALA A 144 -35.71 49.32 -2.72
N VAL A 145 -36.87 48.86 -3.20
CA VAL A 145 -37.60 49.49 -4.32
C VAL A 145 -38.72 50.38 -3.77
N PRO A 146 -38.49 51.66 -3.47
CA PRO A 146 -39.57 52.62 -3.44
C PRO A 146 -40.04 52.85 -4.88
N SER A 147 -41.36 52.85 -5.08
CA SER A 147 -42.01 53.11 -6.35
C SER A 147 -41.52 54.42 -6.95
N CYS A 148 -40.74 54.32 -8.03
CA CYS A 148 -40.58 55.42 -8.96
C CYS A 148 -40.94 54.87 -10.34
N SER A 149 -42.17 55.14 -10.75
CA SER A 149 -42.62 54.86 -12.11
C SER A 149 -41.68 55.55 -13.10
N PRO A 150 -41.18 54.86 -14.14
CA PRO A 150 -40.40 55.52 -15.17
C PRO A 150 -41.28 56.52 -15.94
N PRO A 151 -40.77 57.71 -16.33
CA PRO A 151 -41.49 58.60 -17.23
C PRO A 151 -41.67 57.93 -18.61
N PRO A 152 -42.75 58.25 -19.36
CA PRO A 152 -42.99 57.65 -20.66
C PRO A 152 -41.89 58.04 -21.64
N ILE A 153 -41.31 57.03 -22.30
CA ILE A 153 -40.35 57.18 -23.39
C ILE A 153 -41.12 57.72 -24.61
N PRO A 154 -40.67 58.81 -25.29
CA PRO A 154 -41.26 59.22 -26.55
C PRO A 154 -40.94 58.19 -27.64
N THR A 155 -41.99 57.72 -28.32
CA THR A 155 -41.94 56.82 -29.47
C THR A 155 -41.12 57.40 -30.62
N PRO A 156 -40.18 56.65 -31.24
CA PRO A 156 -39.66 57.00 -32.56
C PRO A 156 -40.69 56.66 -33.64
N THR A 157 -40.99 57.64 -34.49
CA THR A 157 -41.75 57.53 -35.74
C THR A 157 -41.08 56.54 -36.70
N PRO A 158 -41.86 55.80 -37.52
CA PRO A 158 -41.30 54.82 -38.44
C PRO A 158 -40.82 55.49 -39.73
N SER A 159 -39.61 55.16 -40.18
CA SER A 159 -39.21 55.32 -41.58
C SER A 159 -38.56 54.05 -42.10
N ALA A 160 -39.34 53.38 -42.95
CA ALA A 160 -38.98 52.57 -44.12
C ALA A 160 -37.76 51.61 -44.06
N ALA A 161 -38.10 50.33 -43.93
CA ALA A 161 -37.76 49.21 -44.82
C ALA A 161 -36.37 49.17 -45.51
N SER A 162 -35.64 48.07 -45.32
CA SER A 162 -35.61 46.98 -46.32
C SER A 162 -34.76 45.78 -45.86
N GLY A 163 -35.17 44.57 -46.22
CA GLY A 163 -34.26 43.45 -46.48
C GLY A 163 -34.18 42.35 -45.42
N ALA A 164 -35.01 41.31 -45.59
CA ALA A 164 -34.93 40.04 -44.89
C ALA A 164 -33.83 39.12 -45.46
N ALA A 165 -33.18 38.33 -44.61
CA ALA A 165 -32.77 36.93 -44.88
C ALA A 165 -32.32 36.22 -43.58
N PRO A 166 -32.48 34.88 -43.47
CA PRO A 166 -32.64 34.18 -42.19
C PRO A 166 -31.36 33.53 -41.63
N ALA A 167 -31.45 33.12 -40.36
CA ALA A 167 -30.44 32.40 -39.58
C ALA A 167 -30.04 31.03 -40.16
N PRO A 168 -28.81 30.53 -39.89
CA PRO A 168 -28.49 29.13 -40.08
C PRO A 168 -28.50 28.34 -38.76
N GLU A 169 -29.19 27.19 -38.82
CA GLU A 169 -29.11 26.07 -37.88
C GLU A 169 -27.77 25.31 -37.93
N LEU A 170 -27.55 24.57 -36.85
CA LEU A 170 -26.49 23.60 -36.57
C LEU A 170 -26.11 22.68 -37.74
N ARG A 171 -24.79 22.45 -37.91
CA ARG A 171 -24.25 21.18 -38.42
C ARG A 171 -22.87 20.85 -37.84
N THR A 172 -22.70 19.56 -37.60
CA THR A 172 -21.59 18.80 -37.00
C THR A 172 -20.24 18.90 -37.73
N PRO A 173 -19.12 18.50 -37.09
CA PRO A 173 -17.77 18.64 -37.65
C PRO A 173 -17.43 17.43 -38.54
N GLU A 174 -16.85 17.70 -39.71
CA GLU A 174 -16.18 16.68 -40.52
C GLU A 174 -14.77 17.16 -40.83
N LEU A 175 -13.80 16.31 -40.48
CA LEU A 175 -12.38 16.48 -40.72
C LEU A 175 -12.07 16.61 -42.22
N ARG A 176 -11.21 17.57 -42.59
CA ARG A 176 -10.14 17.32 -43.57
C ARG A 176 -9.07 18.41 -43.53
N SER A 177 -7.89 17.93 -43.90
CA SER A 177 -6.53 18.41 -43.72
C SER A 177 -6.03 19.34 -44.82
N ARG A 178 -4.99 20.15 -44.48
CA ARG A 178 -3.82 20.52 -45.32
C ARG A 178 -4.12 21.41 -46.56
N ASP A 179 -3.32 22.39 -46.97
CA ASP A 179 -1.88 22.69 -46.85
C ASP A 179 -1.67 24.23 -46.90
N ASP A 180 -0.47 24.65 -46.47
CA ASP A 180 0.40 25.80 -46.83
C ASP A 180 -0.17 27.09 -47.46
N GLU A 181 0.21 28.25 -46.89
CA GLU A 181 0.99 29.30 -47.60
C GLU A 181 1.53 30.37 -46.62
N GLU A 182 2.85 30.55 -46.65
CA GLU A 182 3.62 31.63 -46.02
C GLU A 182 3.46 32.93 -46.83
N GLU A 183 3.27 34.08 -46.18
CA GLU A 183 3.74 35.35 -46.74
C GLU A 183 4.19 36.34 -45.65
N GLU A 184 5.45 36.74 -45.79
CA GLU A 184 6.20 37.79 -45.09
C GLU A 184 5.71 39.20 -45.46
N GLY A 185 5.91 40.18 -44.57
CA GLY A 185 6.08 41.57 -45.00
C GLY A 185 5.62 42.69 -44.06
N GLY A 186 6.59 43.32 -43.38
CA GLY A 186 6.71 44.78 -43.32
C GLY A 186 6.09 45.55 -42.13
N PRO A 187 6.86 46.41 -41.42
CA PRO A 187 6.38 47.21 -40.29
C PRO A 187 5.83 48.58 -40.72
N PRO A 188 4.88 49.19 -39.97
CA PRO A 188 4.50 50.58 -40.21
C PRO A 188 5.32 51.57 -39.38
N GLU A 189 5.94 52.45 -40.16
CA GLU A 189 6.42 53.83 -39.99
C GLU A 189 6.19 54.61 -38.68
N GLU A 190 7.24 55.34 -38.32
CA GLU A 190 7.29 56.44 -37.36
C GLU A 190 6.44 57.63 -37.81
N GLU A 191 5.51 58.09 -36.97
CA GLU A 191 5.02 59.48 -37.01
C GLU A 191 5.38 60.19 -35.70
N LYS A 192 6.01 61.34 -35.91
CA LYS A 192 6.54 62.29 -34.92
C LYS A 192 5.53 63.43 -34.78
N GLU A 193 5.72 64.23 -33.72
CA GLU A 193 5.03 65.48 -33.35
C GLU A 193 3.90 65.29 -32.30
N SER A 194 3.80 66.04 -31.21
CA SER A 194 4.48 67.24 -30.74
C SER A 194 4.26 67.39 -29.22
N ALA A 195 5.20 68.03 -28.53
CA ALA A 195 5.13 68.31 -27.09
C ALA A 195 4.17 69.47 -26.78
N PRO A 196 3.43 69.46 -25.66
CA PRO A 196 2.86 70.66 -25.08
C PRO A 196 3.76 71.24 -23.98
N SER A 197 3.99 72.54 -24.09
CA SER A 197 4.72 73.40 -23.17
C SER A 197 4.06 73.53 -21.80
N ASP A 198 4.90 73.56 -20.78
CA ASP A 198 4.60 73.89 -19.38
C ASP A 198 4.00 75.31 -19.25
N ASP A 199 2.93 75.44 -18.46
CA ASP A 199 2.56 76.70 -17.80
C ASP A 199 2.07 76.34 -16.38
N GLU A 200 2.87 76.71 -15.38
CA GLU A 200 2.59 76.53 -13.97
C GLU A 200 1.67 77.64 -13.44
N GLY A 201 0.59 77.23 -12.75
CA GLY A 201 -0.27 78.12 -11.98
C GLY A 201 -0.80 77.39 -10.73
N ASP A 202 -0.16 77.69 -9.60
CA ASP A 202 -0.41 77.17 -8.25
C ASP A 202 -1.80 77.58 -7.69
N SER A 203 -2.60 76.63 -7.18
CA SER A 203 -3.53 76.83 -6.05
C SER A 203 -4.15 75.49 -5.58
N PRO A 204 -4.12 75.14 -4.28
CA PRO A 204 -4.63 73.86 -3.77
C PRO A 204 -6.11 73.92 -3.33
N ASP A 205 -6.72 72.73 -3.30
CA ASP A 205 -8.08 72.39 -2.80
C ASP A 205 -9.27 72.54 -3.76
N CYS A 206 -9.35 71.61 -4.73
CA CYS A 206 -10.61 71.02 -5.23
C CYS A 206 -10.34 69.58 -5.73
N PRO A 207 -11.14 68.55 -5.37
CA PRO A 207 -10.96 67.20 -5.88
C PRO A 207 -11.22 67.18 -7.40
N ARG A 208 -10.18 66.84 -8.17
CA ARG A 208 -10.15 66.82 -9.63
C ARG A 208 -11.25 65.89 -10.16
N ALA A 209 -12.22 66.42 -10.90
CA ALA A 209 -13.18 65.62 -11.63
C ALA A 209 -12.44 64.76 -12.66
N LEU A 210 -12.62 63.43 -12.60
CA LEU A 210 -12.01 62.49 -13.55
C LEU A 210 -12.40 62.88 -14.97
N SER A 211 -11.41 62.96 -15.86
CA SER A 211 -11.69 63.23 -17.27
C SER A 211 -12.46 62.06 -17.88
N THR A 212 -13.19 62.29 -18.97
CA THR A 212 -13.91 61.23 -19.69
C THR A 212 -12.98 60.11 -20.17
N GLY A 213 -11.68 60.39 -20.37
CA GLY A 213 -10.64 59.41 -20.68
C GLY A 213 -10.31 58.49 -19.50
N ASP A 214 -10.15 59.05 -18.30
CA ASP A 214 -9.85 58.27 -17.08
C ASP A 214 -11.00 57.31 -16.73
N ALA A 215 -12.24 57.74 -16.94
CA ALA A 215 -13.42 56.88 -16.75
C ALA A 215 -13.47 55.72 -17.75
N ALA A 216 -13.08 55.94 -19.00
CA ALA A 216 -13.06 54.90 -20.03
C ALA A 216 -11.98 53.83 -19.75
N GLU A 217 -10.80 54.24 -19.29
CA GLU A 217 -9.70 53.32 -18.92
C GLU A 217 -10.08 52.42 -17.73
N VAL A 218 -10.71 52.99 -16.71
CA VAL A 218 -11.22 52.23 -15.55
C VAL A 218 -12.27 51.20 -15.99
N ILE A 219 -13.19 51.57 -16.89
CA ILE A 219 -14.21 50.65 -17.40
C ILE A 219 -13.58 49.52 -18.23
N CYS A 220 -12.61 49.83 -19.10
CA CYS A 220 -11.89 48.84 -19.89
C CYS A 220 -11.13 47.86 -19.00
N THR A 221 -10.41 48.37 -18.00
CA THR A 221 -9.67 47.56 -17.01
C THR A 221 -10.61 46.67 -16.20
N ALA A 222 -11.75 47.21 -15.74
CA ALA A 222 -12.75 46.44 -15.00
C ALA A 222 -13.34 45.31 -15.86
N ARG A 223 -13.64 45.57 -17.14
CA ARG A 223 -14.13 44.53 -18.07
C ARG A 223 -13.09 43.45 -18.34
N GLN A 224 -11.81 43.82 -18.47
CA GLN A 224 -10.73 42.86 -18.66
C GLN A 224 -10.57 41.96 -17.43
N ARG A 225 -10.55 42.54 -16.22
CA ARG A 225 -10.50 41.78 -14.96
C ARG A 225 -11.71 40.86 -14.80
N TRP A 226 -12.91 41.33 -15.16
CA TRP A 226 -14.11 40.50 -15.14
C TRP A 226 -13.99 39.28 -16.06
N ARG A 227 -13.54 39.48 -17.31
CA ARG A 227 -13.31 38.37 -18.24
C ARG A 227 -12.27 37.38 -17.71
N GLN A 228 -11.18 37.87 -17.14
CA GLN A 228 -10.17 37.01 -16.52
C GLN A 228 -10.76 36.19 -15.38
N ALA A 229 -11.49 36.83 -14.46
CA ALA A 229 -12.14 36.14 -13.35
C ALA A 229 -13.17 35.09 -13.83
N CYS A 230 -13.94 35.38 -14.88
CA CYS A 230 -14.83 34.38 -15.49
C CYS A 230 -14.06 33.19 -16.07
N GLY A 231 -12.91 33.44 -16.72
CA GLY A 231 -12.04 32.39 -17.25
C GLY A 231 -11.45 31.51 -16.15
N GLU A 232 -10.96 32.13 -15.08
CA GLU A 232 -10.42 31.42 -13.90
C GLU A 232 -11.51 30.56 -13.23
N LEU A 233 -12.72 31.09 -13.08
CA LEU A 233 -13.85 30.34 -12.50
C LEU A 233 -14.26 29.16 -13.40
N SER A 234 -14.25 29.34 -14.73
CA SER A 234 -14.53 28.26 -15.68
C SER A 234 -13.49 27.14 -15.56
N ALA A 235 -12.20 27.50 -15.54
CA ALA A 235 -11.11 26.54 -15.39
C ALA A 235 -11.17 25.80 -14.04
N GLN A 236 -11.52 26.50 -12.96
CA GLN A 236 -11.73 25.85 -11.66
C GLN A 236 -12.92 24.89 -11.64
N THR A 237 -13.97 25.20 -12.38
CA THR A 237 -15.15 24.34 -12.50
C THR A 237 -14.79 23.06 -13.27
N GLU A 238 -14.09 23.18 -14.40
CA GLU A 238 -13.60 22.04 -15.18
C GLU A 238 -12.65 21.15 -14.36
N GLU A 239 -11.75 21.74 -13.59
CA GLU A 239 -10.85 21.01 -12.71
C GLU A 239 -11.61 20.29 -11.58
N THR A 240 -12.63 20.94 -11.00
CA THR A 240 -13.48 20.31 -9.98
C THR A 240 -14.27 19.14 -10.55
N ASP A 241 -14.83 19.29 -11.76
CA ASP A 241 -15.55 18.22 -12.46
C ASP A 241 -14.62 17.05 -12.79
N ARG A 242 -13.38 17.34 -13.24
CA ARG A 242 -12.34 16.33 -13.49
C ARG A 242 -12.03 15.53 -12.22
N LEU A 243 -11.76 16.21 -11.11
CA LEU A 243 -11.47 15.56 -9.82
C LEU A 243 -12.67 14.77 -9.30
N ARG A 244 -13.90 15.24 -9.52
CA ARG A 244 -15.12 14.51 -9.14
C ARG A 244 -15.23 13.19 -9.90
N LEU A 245 -15.01 13.20 -11.22
CA LEU A 245 -15.03 11.99 -12.05
C LEU A 245 -13.91 11.01 -11.66
N GLU A 246 -12.72 11.52 -11.33
CA GLU A 246 -11.60 10.71 -10.83
C GLU A 246 -11.94 10.06 -9.49
N SER A 247 -12.57 10.79 -8.56
CA SER A 247 -13.08 10.26 -7.30
C SER A 247 -14.13 9.16 -7.52
N GLU A 248 -15.10 9.38 -8.40
CA GLU A 248 -16.14 8.38 -8.74
C GLU A 248 -15.55 7.13 -9.41
N ALA A 249 -14.46 7.26 -10.17
CA ALA A 249 -13.74 6.13 -10.74
C ALA A 249 -13.01 5.31 -9.65
N LEU A 250 -12.28 5.98 -8.76
CA LEU A 250 -11.60 5.32 -7.64
C LEU A 250 -12.57 4.62 -6.69
N GLU A 251 -13.74 5.21 -6.44
CA GLU A 251 -14.80 4.57 -5.64
C GLU A 251 -15.31 3.27 -6.30
N ARG A 252 -15.46 3.25 -7.63
CA ARG A 252 -15.83 2.02 -8.37
C ARG A 252 -14.76 0.94 -8.26
N GLU A 253 -13.48 1.30 -8.43
CA GLU A 253 -12.37 0.35 -8.25
C GLU A 253 -12.30 -0.20 -6.81
N CYS A 254 -12.50 0.65 -5.81
CA CYS A 254 -12.58 0.24 -4.41
C CYS A 254 -13.74 -0.74 -4.18
N GLN A 255 -14.87 -0.53 -4.84
CA GLN A 255 -16.03 -1.42 -4.74
C GLN A 255 -15.76 -2.78 -5.41
N GLU A 256 -15.17 -2.80 -6.60
CA GLU A 256 -14.81 -4.03 -7.32
C GLU A 256 -13.80 -4.86 -6.51
N THR A 257 -12.76 -4.22 -5.96
CA THR A 257 -11.78 -4.90 -5.11
C THR A 257 -12.41 -5.42 -3.81
N ALA A 258 -13.35 -4.69 -3.21
CA ALA A 258 -14.09 -5.14 -2.04
C ALA A 258 -14.93 -6.39 -2.34
N ASP A 259 -15.58 -6.45 -3.50
CA ASP A 259 -16.39 -7.59 -3.92
C ASP A 259 -15.52 -8.81 -4.28
N ALA A 260 -14.37 -8.59 -4.94
CA ALA A 260 -13.38 -9.65 -5.16
C ALA A 260 -12.87 -10.26 -3.83
N VAL A 261 -12.62 -9.43 -2.81
CA VAL A 261 -12.23 -9.90 -1.47
C VAL A 261 -13.33 -10.71 -0.81
N LYS A 262 -14.62 -10.35 -0.98
CA LYS A 262 -15.75 -11.12 -0.44
C LYS A 262 -15.81 -12.52 -1.09
N GLU A 263 -15.64 -12.60 -2.41
CA GLU A 263 -15.63 -13.88 -3.13
C GLU A 263 -14.41 -14.73 -2.72
N LEU A 264 -13.23 -14.13 -2.57
CA LEU A 264 -12.06 -14.85 -2.06
C LEU A 264 -12.29 -15.41 -0.65
N LYS A 265 -12.89 -14.61 0.25
CA LYS A 265 -13.25 -15.07 1.60
C LYS A 265 -14.25 -16.22 1.57
N LYS A 266 -15.19 -16.21 0.62
CA LYS A 266 -16.15 -17.30 0.43
C LYS A 266 -15.45 -18.58 -0.06
N ALA A 267 -14.52 -18.46 -1.01
CA ALA A 267 -13.71 -19.58 -1.48
C ALA A 267 -12.86 -20.18 -0.37
N VAL A 268 -12.22 -19.34 0.47
CA VAL A 268 -11.45 -19.81 1.64
C VAL A 268 -12.33 -20.60 2.60
N ARG A 269 -13.51 -20.09 2.96
CA ARG A 269 -14.45 -20.83 3.82
C ARG A 269 -14.89 -22.16 3.21
N SER A 270 -15.08 -22.22 1.89
CA SER A 270 -15.37 -23.48 1.18
C SER A 270 -14.21 -24.47 1.33
N MET A 271 -12.99 -24.04 1.04
CA MET A 271 -11.80 -24.89 1.17
C MET A 271 -11.60 -25.37 2.61
N GLU A 272 -11.82 -24.52 3.61
CA GLU A 272 -11.76 -24.91 5.03
C GLU A 272 -12.79 -26.00 5.37
N SER A 273 -14.01 -25.90 4.82
CA SER A 273 -15.05 -26.93 4.95
C SER A 273 -14.61 -28.25 4.30
N ASP A 274 -14.04 -28.19 3.10
CA ASP A 274 -13.56 -29.37 2.37
C ASP A 274 -12.43 -30.06 3.15
N VAL A 275 -11.44 -29.29 3.64
CA VAL A 275 -10.35 -29.80 4.48
C VAL A 275 -10.90 -30.45 5.76
N LYS A 276 -11.89 -29.83 6.39
CA LYS A 276 -12.54 -30.37 7.59
C LYS A 276 -13.25 -31.69 7.29
N SER A 277 -13.90 -31.81 6.13
CA SER A 277 -14.58 -33.02 5.67
C SER A 277 -13.62 -34.15 5.31
N LEU A 278 -12.47 -33.82 4.69
CA LEU A 278 -11.47 -34.80 4.26
C LEU A 278 -10.60 -35.33 5.41
N ARG A 279 -10.42 -34.55 6.49
CA ARG A 279 -9.61 -34.93 7.66
C ARG A 279 -9.90 -36.35 8.18
N PRO A 280 -11.14 -36.76 8.51
CA PRO A 280 -11.40 -38.11 9.00
C PRO A 280 -11.05 -39.20 7.98
N GLN A 281 -11.20 -38.95 6.68
CA GLN A 281 -10.83 -39.93 5.65
C GLN A 281 -9.32 -40.15 5.60
N VAL A 282 -8.55 -39.06 5.69
CA VAL A 282 -7.09 -39.11 5.75
C VAL A 282 -6.61 -39.83 7.01
N GLU A 283 -7.26 -39.58 8.16
CA GLU A 283 -6.97 -40.27 9.42
C GLU A 283 -7.24 -41.78 9.32
N VAL A 284 -8.40 -42.18 8.78
CA VAL A 284 -8.72 -43.61 8.56
C VAL A 284 -7.72 -44.29 7.63
N HIS A 285 -7.37 -43.64 6.52
CA HIS A 285 -6.39 -44.20 5.57
C HIS A 285 -4.99 -44.33 6.20
N ARG A 286 -4.56 -43.33 6.98
CA ARG A 286 -3.31 -43.39 7.74
C ARG A 286 -3.32 -44.55 8.73
N ASP A 287 -4.40 -44.72 9.48
CA ASP A 287 -4.52 -45.78 10.49
C ASP A 287 -4.54 -47.17 9.82
N GLN A 288 -5.16 -47.29 8.64
CA GLN A 288 -5.11 -48.51 7.84
C GLN A 288 -3.69 -48.86 7.37
N LEU A 289 -2.93 -47.86 6.92
CA LEU A 289 -1.52 -48.05 6.55
C LEU A 289 -0.65 -48.41 7.75
N SER A 290 -0.91 -47.82 8.92
CA SER A 290 -0.22 -48.18 10.17
C SER A 290 -0.43 -49.65 10.48
N ARG A 291 -1.69 -50.12 10.51
CA ARG A 291 -2.01 -51.54 10.79
C ARG A 291 -1.36 -52.51 9.80
N LYS A 292 -1.31 -52.16 8.52
CA LYS A 292 -0.60 -52.97 7.51
C LYS A 292 0.90 -53.01 7.75
N THR A 293 1.49 -51.88 8.15
CA THR A 293 2.91 -51.80 8.46
C THR A 293 3.26 -52.63 9.70
N ASP A 294 2.40 -52.59 10.72
CA ASP A 294 2.56 -53.38 11.94
C ASP A 294 2.42 -54.88 11.66
N ALA A 295 1.43 -55.30 10.84
CA ALA A 295 1.27 -56.69 10.43
C ALA A 295 2.50 -57.23 9.67
N LEU A 296 3.02 -56.45 8.70
CA LEU A 296 4.24 -56.84 7.97
C LEU A 296 5.46 -56.91 8.89
N ARG A 297 5.54 -56.05 9.91
CA ARG A 297 6.62 -56.11 10.90
C ARG A 297 6.54 -57.39 11.72
N GLU A 298 5.36 -57.77 12.20
CA GLU A 298 5.15 -59.03 12.94
C GLU A 298 5.50 -60.25 12.08
N GLU A 299 5.13 -60.25 10.80
CA GLU A 299 5.54 -61.31 9.86
C GLU A 299 7.06 -61.40 9.69
N LEU A 300 7.74 -60.25 9.58
CA LEU A 300 9.20 -60.17 9.46
C LEU A 300 9.90 -60.67 10.73
N GLU A 301 9.39 -60.29 11.91
CA GLU A 301 9.89 -60.77 13.20
C GLU A 301 9.72 -62.29 13.32
N GLY A 302 8.55 -62.82 12.93
CA GLY A 302 8.29 -64.25 12.90
C GLY A 302 9.20 -65.01 11.93
N LEU A 303 9.47 -64.45 10.74
CA LEU A 303 10.43 -65.02 9.78
C LEU A 303 11.86 -65.01 10.34
N THR A 304 12.26 -63.91 10.97
CA THR A 304 13.59 -63.75 11.58
C THR A 304 13.78 -64.77 12.71
N GLN A 305 12.78 -64.96 13.57
CA GLN A 305 12.82 -65.98 14.62
C GLN A 305 12.93 -67.40 14.06
N ARG A 306 12.18 -67.72 12.98
CA ARG A 306 12.29 -69.02 12.30
C ARG A 306 13.66 -69.24 11.67
N MET A 307 14.24 -68.21 11.06
CA MET A 307 15.59 -68.26 10.50
C MET A 307 16.62 -68.58 11.59
N HIS A 308 16.58 -67.86 12.71
CA HIS A 308 17.48 -68.14 13.84
C HIS A 308 17.27 -69.53 14.44
N ALA A 309 16.03 -70.03 14.51
CA ALA A 309 15.75 -71.38 14.99
C ALA A 309 16.31 -72.46 14.05
N LEU A 310 16.32 -72.23 12.74
CA LEU A 310 16.96 -73.11 11.75
C LEU A 310 18.48 -73.04 11.85
N GLU A 311 19.06 -71.85 12.02
CA GLU A 311 20.49 -71.65 12.23
C GLU A 311 20.99 -72.42 13.47
N ALA A 312 20.23 -72.40 14.56
CA ALA A 312 20.58 -73.13 15.79
C ALA A 312 20.56 -74.66 15.64
N GLN A 313 19.83 -75.19 14.65
CA GLN A 313 19.75 -76.63 14.35
C GLN A 313 20.87 -77.11 13.43
N LEU A 314 21.61 -76.20 12.79
CA LEU A 314 22.77 -76.58 11.97
C LEU A 314 23.91 -77.02 12.90
N PRO A 315 24.52 -78.21 12.67
CA PRO A 315 25.66 -78.65 13.46
C PRO A 315 26.84 -77.69 13.25
N ALA A 316 27.52 -77.31 14.34
CA ALA A 316 28.64 -76.36 14.38
C ALA A 316 29.89 -76.76 13.54
N ARG A 317 29.81 -77.80 12.70
CA ARG A 317 30.96 -78.46 12.07
C ARG A 317 30.96 -78.51 10.54
N ALA A 318 30.28 -77.57 9.87
CA ALA A 318 30.27 -77.50 8.41
C ALA A 318 30.77 -76.15 7.84
N THR A 319 31.47 -75.32 8.62
CA THR A 319 32.00 -74.03 8.14
C THR A 319 33.51 -73.96 8.01
N GLU A 320 34.28 -74.99 8.39
CA GLU A 320 35.74 -74.97 8.20
C GLU A 320 36.22 -75.63 6.89
N SER A 321 35.36 -76.28 6.11
CA SER A 321 35.82 -77.08 4.94
C SER A 321 35.44 -76.52 3.56
N PHE A 322 34.67 -75.44 3.46
CA PHE A 322 34.13 -74.98 2.17
C PHE A 322 34.59 -73.59 1.70
N LEU A 323 35.58 -72.98 2.36
CA LEU A 323 36.27 -71.78 1.86
C LEU A 323 37.67 -72.04 1.29
N SER A 324 38.10 -73.31 1.17
CA SER A 324 39.46 -73.62 0.67
C SER A 324 39.55 -74.05 -0.79
N SER A 325 38.43 -74.28 -1.51
CA SER A 325 38.49 -74.81 -2.87
C SER A 325 37.37 -74.25 -3.74
N GLY A 326 37.62 -73.10 -4.36
CA GLY A 326 36.63 -72.45 -5.21
C GLY A 326 37.20 -71.30 -6.01
N SER A 327 38.34 -71.50 -6.67
CA SER A 327 38.68 -70.72 -7.85
C SER A 327 37.60 -70.96 -8.91
N PHE A 328 36.68 -70.01 -9.06
CA PHE A 328 35.87 -69.92 -10.26
C PHE A 328 36.23 -68.64 -11.02
N LEU A 329 36.45 -68.86 -12.31
CA LEU A 329 37.11 -67.97 -13.23
C LEU A 329 36.33 -66.68 -13.44
N SER A 330 37.13 -65.62 -13.59
CA SER A 330 36.77 -64.39 -14.27
C SER A 330 36.11 -64.69 -15.63
N VAL A 331 34.85 -64.33 -15.77
CA VAL A 331 34.27 -63.89 -17.05
C VAL A 331 33.84 -62.46 -16.84
N GLY A 332 34.61 -61.56 -17.46
CA GLY A 332 34.26 -60.16 -17.59
C GLY A 332 32.96 -60.02 -18.38
N GLY A 333 32.06 -59.23 -17.82
CA GLY A 333 30.84 -58.76 -18.46
C GLY A 333 30.48 -57.42 -17.85
N SER A 334 31.22 -56.37 -18.21
CA SER A 334 30.82 -54.99 -17.96
C SER A 334 29.47 -54.74 -18.67
N PHE A 335 28.37 -54.83 -17.93
CA PHE A 335 27.12 -54.21 -18.33
C PHE A 335 26.83 -53.08 -17.34
N VAL A 336 27.25 -51.88 -17.73
CA VAL A 336 26.81 -50.62 -17.12
C VAL A 336 25.35 -50.44 -17.49
N GLY A 337 24.47 -51.11 -16.73
CA GLY A 337 23.04 -50.87 -16.75
C GLY A 337 22.75 -49.64 -15.90
N GLN A 338 22.52 -48.50 -16.55
CA GLN A 338 21.86 -47.34 -15.96
C GLN A 338 20.46 -47.77 -15.48
N GLY A 339 20.36 -48.16 -14.21
CA GLY A 339 19.11 -48.45 -13.53
C GLY A 339 18.74 -47.29 -12.62
N SER A 340 18.01 -46.34 -13.16
CA SER A 340 17.34 -45.26 -12.43
C SER A 340 16.62 -45.78 -11.19
N PRO A 341 16.75 -45.16 -10.00
CA PRO A 341 15.64 -45.18 -9.07
C PRO A 341 14.58 -44.25 -9.63
N LEU A 342 13.53 -44.85 -10.23
CA LEU A 342 12.20 -44.26 -10.30
C LEU A 342 11.68 -44.08 -8.86
N GLY A 343 12.25 -43.10 -8.16
CA GLY A 343 11.56 -42.39 -7.10
C GLY A 343 10.65 -41.40 -7.81
N ALA A 344 9.40 -41.78 -8.00
CA ALA A 344 8.35 -40.93 -8.51
C ALA A 344 8.29 -39.65 -7.66
N ARG A 345 8.92 -38.59 -8.15
CA ARG A 345 8.53 -37.21 -7.88
C ARG A 345 7.10 -37.08 -8.37
N LEU A 346 6.13 -37.20 -7.46
CA LEU A 346 4.87 -36.50 -7.62
C LEU A 346 5.22 -35.01 -7.69
N ARG A 347 5.35 -34.50 -8.91
CA ARG A 347 5.24 -33.08 -9.22
C ARG A 347 3.86 -32.65 -8.74
N LEU A 348 3.82 -32.02 -7.57
CA LEU A 348 2.81 -30.99 -7.27
C LEU A 348 3.19 -29.74 -8.08
N GLU A 349 3.18 -29.84 -9.41
CA GLU A 349 3.07 -28.70 -10.30
C GLU A 349 1.58 -28.50 -10.57
N GLY A 350 0.94 -27.67 -9.75
CA GLY A 350 -0.48 -27.41 -9.88
C GLY A 350 -1.04 -26.64 -8.70
N CYS A 351 -0.49 -25.45 -8.40
CA CYS A 351 -1.22 -24.32 -7.78
C CYS A 351 -0.35 -23.08 -7.48
N ALA A 352 0.89 -22.98 -7.98
CA ALA A 352 1.75 -21.81 -7.72
C ALA A 352 1.75 -20.74 -8.84
N ASN A 353 0.97 -20.91 -9.92
CA ASN A 353 1.05 -20.04 -11.10
C ASN A 353 -0.17 -19.14 -11.38
N ARG A 354 -1.11 -18.97 -10.44
CA ARG A 354 -2.20 -17.96 -10.59
C ARG A 354 -2.03 -16.67 -9.81
N PHE A 355 -0.99 -16.56 -8.97
CA PHE A 355 -0.80 -15.36 -8.14
C PHE A 355 0.28 -14.40 -8.66
N ARG A 356 1.00 -14.77 -9.74
CA ARG A 356 2.11 -13.96 -10.27
C ARG A 356 1.75 -13.12 -11.50
N GLU A 357 0.60 -13.35 -12.13
CA GLU A 357 0.20 -12.64 -13.36
C GLU A 357 -0.71 -11.42 -13.12
N GLY A 358 -1.09 -11.13 -11.87
CA GLY A 358 -1.97 -9.99 -11.53
C GLY A 358 -1.27 -8.72 -11.03
N CYS A 359 0.05 -8.62 -11.10
CA CYS A 359 0.82 -7.47 -10.57
C CYS A 359 1.78 -6.85 -11.60
N SER A 360 1.48 -6.99 -12.88
CA SER A 360 2.24 -6.33 -13.94
C SER A 360 1.28 -5.73 -14.95
N LEU A 361 0.39 -4.87 -14.48
CA LEU A 361 -0.41 -3.89 -15.24
C LEU A 361 -1.20 -3.04 -14.22
N MET A 362 -0.48 -2.14 -13.54
CA MET A 362 -0.98 -0.88 -12.99
C MET A 362 0.19 0.09 -12.95
#